data_AF-A0A3B8NBK0-F1
#
_entry.id   AF-A0A3B8NBK0-F1
#
_cell.length_a   1.000
_cell.length_b   1.000
_cell.length_c   1.000
_cell.angle_alpha   90.00
_cell.angle_beta   90.00
_cell.angle_gamma   90.00
#
_symmetry.space_group_name_H-M   'P 1'
#
loop_
_entity.id
_entity.type
_entity.pdbx_description
1 polymer ?
#
loop_
_entity_poly.entity_id
_entity_poly.type
_entity_poly.pdbx_seq_one_letter_code
_entity_poly.pdbx_strand_id
1 'polypeptide(L)'
;MRKAVLYYRAEPDRKIPIGFLVFDGKRYSFEYDESALKNSETSSLIDILPFSRQNVTYSNKLFPFFSRRLPDKKRKDYHTILDRFGIRNNAELELLFVNNGRLPTDNFEITEIR
;
A
#
# COMPACT_ATOMS: atom_id res chain seq x y z
N MET A 1 7.46 -6.39 -13.26
CA MET A 1 6.17 -5.92 -12.70
C MET A 1 6.16 -6.28 -11.22
N ARG A 2 5.77 -5.35 -10.34
CA ARG A 2 5.66 -5.60 -8.90
C ARG A 2 4.21 -5.46 -8.48
N LYS A 3 3.74 -6.33 -7.59
CA LYS A 3 2.35 -6.34 -7.10
C LYS A 3 2.36 -6.45 -5.58
N ALA A 4 1.45 -5.74 -4.94
CA ALA A 4 1.23 -5.77 -3.50
C ALA A 4 -0.25 -5.79 -3.18
N VAL A 5 -0.62 -6.40 -2.06
CA VAL A 5 -1.97 -6.36 -1.50
C VAL A 5 -2.02 -5.29 -0.42
N LEU A 6 -3.04 -4.44 -0.49
CA LEU A 6 -3.51 -3.63 0.63
C LEU A 6 -4.44 -4.49 1.47
N TYR A 7 -4.11 -4.68 2.73
CA TYR A 7 -4.93 -5.34 3.74
C TYR A 7 -5.51 -4.33 4.72
N TYR A 8 -6.70 -4.61 5.22
CA TYR A 8 -7.21 -4.04 6.45
C TYR A 8 -7.09 -5.08 7.56
N ARG A 9 -6.41 -4.72 8.64
CA ARG A 9 -6.26 -5.58 9.81
C ARG A 9 -7.43 -5.36 10.76
N ALA A 10 -8.47 -6.17 10.61
CA ALA A 10 -9.65 -6.11 11.49
C ALA A 10 -9.29 -6.52 12.92
N GLU A 11 -8.47 -7.57 13.06
CA GLU A 11 -7.92 -8.09 14.32
C GLU A 11 -6.46 -8.51 14.12
N PRO A 12 -5.63 -8.67 15.18
CA PRO A 12 -4.21 -9.00 15.03
C PRO A 12 -3.90 -10.18 14.10
N ASP A 13 -4.77 -11.18 14.10
CA ASP A 13 -4.73 -12.42 13.31
C ASP A 13 -5.68 -12.42 12.10
N ARG A 14 -6.57 -11.42 11.97
CA ARG A 14 -7.54 -11.31 10.87
C ARG A 14 -7.21 -10.15 9.94
N LYS A 15 -6.68 -10.48 8.75
CA LYS A 15 -6.41 -9.53 7.67
C LYS A 15 -7.39 -9.73 6.51
N ILE A 16 -8.06 -8.66 6.11
CA ILE A 16 -8.99 -8.66 4.99
C ILE A 16 -8.30 -8.00 3.79
N PRO A 17 -8.15 -8.68 2.64
CA PRO A 17 -7.62 -8.06 1.44
C PRO A 17 -8.60 -6.98 0.96
N ILE A 18 -8.09 -5.79 0.66
CA ILE A 18 -8.88 -4.64 0.20
C ILE A 18 -8.69 -4.42 -1.29
N GLY A 19 -7.46 -4.58 -1.78
CA GLY A 19 -7.13 -4.34 -3.17
C GLY A 19 -5.66 -4.51 -3.47
N PHE A 20 -5.30 -4.24 -4.72
CA PHE A 20 -3.97 -4.50 -5.25
C PHE A 20 -3.32 -3.21 -5.72
N LEU A 21 -2.11 -2.94 -5.27
CA LEU A 21 -1.22 -1.94 -5.83
C LEU A 21 -0.25 -2.62 -6.79
N VAL A 22 -0.19 -2.18 -8.04
CA VAL A 22 0.71 -2.72 -9.05
C VAL A 22 1.61 -1.60 -9.59
N PHE A 23 2.86 -1.93 -9.86
CA PHE A 23 3.77 -1.09 -10.63
C PHE A 23 4.31 -1.89 -11.83
N ASP A 24 3.96 -1.43 -13.03
CA ASP A 24 4.33 -2.09 -14.29
C ASP A 24 5.77 -1.80 -14.74
N GLY A 25 6.49 -0.91 -14.03
CA GLY A 25 7.81 -0.40 -14.40
C GLY A 25 7.78 1.06 -14.87
N LYS A 26 6.59 1.61 -15.15
CA LYS A 26 6.36 2.98 -15.62
C LYS A 26 5.26 3.69 -14.82
N ARG A 27 4.18 3.00 -14.47
CA ARG A 27 3.00 3.55 -13.82
C ARG A 27 2.51 2.67 -12.68
N TYR A 28 1.90 3.32 -11.71
CA TYR A 28 1.15 2.67 -10.65
C TYR A 28 -0.30 2.47 -11.08
N SER A 29 -0.87 1.34 -10.70
CA SER A 29 -2.29 1.10 -10.74
C SER A 29 -2.79 0.56 -9.40
N PHE A 30 -4.04 0.89 -9.07
CA PHE A 30 -4.75 0.33 -7.94
C PHE A 30 -6.15 -0.11 -8.34
N GLU A 31 -6.55 -1.28 -7.87
CA GLU A 31 -7.89 -1.83 -8.01
C GLU A 31 -8.32 -2.51 -6.72
N TYR A 32 -9.61 -2.43 -6.39
CA TYR A 32 -10.14 -3.15 -5.24
C TYR A 32 -10.26 -4.65 -5.54
N ASP A 33 -10.12 -5.47 -4.50
CA ASP A 33 -10.47 -6.87 -4.57
C ASP A 33 -12.00 -7.01 -4.64
N GLU A 34 -12.50 -7.89 -5.52
CA GLU A 34 -13.94 -8.08 -5.68
C GLU A 34 -14.64 -8.54 -4.39
N SER A 35 -13.98 -9.37 -3.59
CA SER A 35 -14.54 -9.83 -2.32
C SER A 35 -14.64 -8.68 -1.32
N ALA A 36 -13.70 -7.74 -1.35
CA ALA A 36 -13.75 -6.52 -0.54
C ALA A 36 -14.89 -5.58 -0.97
N LEU A 37 -15.16 -5.48 -2.27
CA LEU A 37 -16.28 -4.66 -2.78
C LEU A 37 -17.65 -5.22 -2.38
N LYS A 38 -17.75 -6.55 -2.23
CA LYS A 38 -18.99 -7.27 -1.88
C LYS A 38 -19.16 -7.48 -0.37
N ASN A 39 -18.11 -7.29 0.42
CA ASN A 39 -18.14 -7.49 1.86
C ASN A 39 -18.66 -6.22 2.59
N SER A 40 -19.67 -6.42 3.44
CA SER A 40 -20.30 -5.34 4.21
C SER A 40 -19.36 -4.70 5.23
N GLU A 41 -18.42 -5.46 5.81
CA GLU A 41 -17.42 -4.96 6.77
C GLU A 41 -16.44 -3.98 6.11
N THR A 42 -16.16 -4.16 4.82
CA THR A 42 -15.19 -3.34 4.07
C THR A 42 -15.84 -2.20 3.28
N SER A 43 -17.17 -2.18 3.13
CA SER A 43 -17.85 -1.14 2.35
C SER A 43 -17.56 0.28 2.88
N SER A 44 -17.62 0.48 4.19
CA SER A 44 -17.34 1.79 4.81
C SER A 44 -15.88 2.22 4.67
N LEU A 45 -14.95 1.26 4.64
CA LEU A 45 -13.52 1.50 4.40
C LEU A 45 -13.27 1.91 2.95
N ILE A 46 -13.95 1.27 2.00
CA ILE A 46 -13.83 1.57 0.58
C ILE A 46 -14.31 2.99 0.27
N ASP A 47 -15.38 3.44 0.95
CA ASP A 47 -15.95 4.77 0.72
C ASP A 47 -15.03 5.93 1.17
N ILE A 48 -14.07 5.68 2.08
CA ILE A 48 -13.08 6.69 2.52
C ILE A 48 -11.76 6.63 1.74
N LEU A 49 -11.56 5.61 0.90
CA LEU A 49 -10.35 5.44 0.11
C LEU A 49 -10.46 6.21 -1.21
N PRO A 50 -9.39 6.90 -1.66
CA PRO A 50 -9.44 7.80 -2.81
C PRO A 50 -9.33 7.07 -4.15
N PHE A 51 -9.89 5.86 -4.28
CA PHE A 51 -9.77 5.02 -5.47
C PHE A 51 -11.16 4.67 -6.04
N SER A 52 -11.22 4.48 -7.36
CA SER A 52 -12.48 4.12 -8.03
C SER A 52 -12.95 2.71 -7.65
N ARG A 53 -14.25 2.57 -7.33
CA ARG A 53 -14.90 1.26 -7.06
C ARG A 53 -15.12 0.42 -8.33
N GLN A 54 -15.17 1.07 -9.48
CA GLN A 54 -15.61 0.45 -10.75
C GLN A 54 -14.47 0.29 -11.75
N ASN A 55 -13.41 1.09 -11.62
CA ASN A 55 -12.32 1.15 -12.58
C ASN A 55 -10.97 1.06 -11.88
N VAL A 56 -9.97 0.56 -12.61
CA VAL A 56 -8.57 0.65 -12.18
C VAL A 56 -8.15 2.11 -12.13
N THR A 57 -7.60 2.54 -10.99
CA THR A 57 -7.07 3.90 -10.82
C THR A 57 -5.59 3.90 -11.22
N TYR A 58 -5.17 4.83 -12.08
CA TYR A 58 -3.79 4.90 -12.59
C TYR A 58 -3.08 6.18 -12.13
N SER A 59 -1.76 6.11 -11.97
CA SER A 59 -0.92 7.28 -11.68
C SER A 59 0.53 7.07 -12.11
N ASN A 60 1.21 8.14 -12.55
CA ASN A 60 2.66 8.13 -12.82
C ASN A 60 3.50 8.24 -11.53
N LYS A 61 2.87 8.52 -10.39
CA LYS A 61 3.49 8.62 -9.07
C LYS A 61 2.78 7.70 -8.08
N LEU A 62 3.45 7.30 -7.01
CA LEU A 62 2.80 6.55 -5.94
C LEU A 62 1.62 7.36 -5.37
N PHE A 63 0.46 6.73 -5.20
CA PHE A 63 -0.74 7.44 -4.76
C PHE A 63 -0.56 8.07 -3.36
N PRO A 64 -1.17 9.23 -3.07
CA PRO A 64 -1.05 9.90 -1.77
C PRO A 64 -1.42 9.03 -0.55
N PHE A 65 -2.35 8.09 -0.72
CA PHE A 65 -2.69 7.11 0.32
C PHE A 65 -1.51 6.21 0.71
N PHE A 66 -0.69 5.83 -0.27
CA PHE A 66 0.49 4.99 -0.05
C PHE A 66 1.72 5.83 0.30
N SER A 67 1.94 6.97 -0.37
CA SER A 67 3.17 7.76 -0.16
C SER A 67 3.27 8.33 1.27
N ARG A 68 2.15 8.61 1.95
CA ARG A 68 2.18 9.03 3.37
C ARG A 68 2.72 7.95 4.32
N ARG A 69 2.75 6.69 3.88
CA ARG A 69 3.19 5.52 4.65
C ARG A 69 4.69 5.28 4.52
N LEU A 70 5.35 6.05 3.66
CA LEU A 70 6.80 6.05 3.53
C LEU A 70 7.42 6.74 4.75
N PRO A 71 8.59 6.26 5.24
CA PRO A 71 9.37 7.01 6.21
C PRO A 71 9.67 8.43 5.69
N ASP A 72 9.59 9.43 6.58
CA ASP A 72 9.98 10.80 6.22
C ASP A 72 11.46 10.82 5.83
N LYS A 73 11.75 11.38 4.65
CA LYS A 73 13.11 11.54 4.10
C LYS A 73 14.00 12.42 4.96
N LYS A 74 13.41 13.24 5.84
CA LYS A 74 14.13 14.12 6.79
C LYS A 74 14.56 13.40 8.07
N ARG A 75 14.15 12.15 8.29
CA ARG A 75 14.58 11.39 9.47
C ARG A 75 16.09 11.20 9.47
N LYS A 76 16.71 11.39 10.64
CA LYS A 76 18.17 11.23 10.83
C LYS A 76 18.68 9.84 10.43
N ASP A 77 17.85 8.81 10.60
CA ASP A 77 18.16 7.41 10.30
C ASP A 77 17.68 6.96 8.91
N TYR A 78 17.18 7.85 8.05
CA TYR A 78 16.61 7.50 6.75
C TYR A 78 17.61 6.74 5.86
N HIS A 79 18.86 7.24 5.76
CA HIS A 79 19.91 6.56 4.99
C HIS A 79 20.30 5.21 5.59
N THR A 80 20.38 5.12 6.92
CA THR A 80 20.64 3.85 7.63
C THR A 80 19.57 2.80 7.32
N ILE A 81 18.30 3.20 7.20
CA ILE A 81 17.21 2.29 6.81
C ILE A 81 17.41 1.80 5.38
N LEU A 82 17.68 2.70 4.44
CA LEU A 82 17.92 2.32 3.04
C LEU A 82 19.08 1.31 2.91
N ASP A 83 20.19 1.58 3.58
CA ASP A 83 21.38 0.73 3.53
C ASP A 83 21.11 -0.64 4.17
N ARG A 84 20.44 -0.66 5.34
CA ARG A 84 20.11 -1.90 6.05
C ARG A 84 19.26 -2.86 5.20
N PHE A 85 18.32 -2.33 4.44
CA PHE A 85 17.41 -3.12 3.61
C PHE A 85 17.87 -3.24 2.14
N GLY A 86 19.06 -2.71 1.80
CA GLY A 86 19.61 -2.77 0.45
C GLY A 86 18.77 -2.06 -0.60
N ILE A 87 17.98 -1.06 -0.19
CA ILE A 87 16.96 -0.42 -1.03
C ILE A 87 17.62 0.42 -2.12
N ARG A 88 17.36 0.06 -3.38
CA ARG A 88 17.85 0.78 -4.58
C ARG A 88 16.65 1.08 -5.50
N ASN A 89 16.88 1.54 -6.74
CA ASN A 89 15.86 2.03 -7.71
C ASN A 89 14.42 1.48 -7.53
N ASN A 90 13.41 2.37 -7.54
CA ASN A 90 12.03 2.16 -7.04
C ASN A 90 11.91 2.08 -5.50
N ALA A 91 12.71 2.90 -4.81
CA ALA A 91 12.77 2.97 -3.35
C ALA A 91 11.41 3.10 -2.65
N GLU A 92 10.41 3.75 -3.27
CA GLU A 92 9.11 3.96 -2.64
C GLU A 92 8.37 2.64 -2.35
N LEU A 93 8.33 1.69 -3.30
CA LEU A 93 7.69 0.39 -3.06
C LEU A 93 8.46 -0.44 -2.04
N GLU A 94 9.78 -0.46 -2.12
CA GLU A 94 10.61 -1.19 -1.16
C GLU A 94 10.45 -0.65 0.25
N LEU A 95 10.43 0.68 0.40
CA LEU A 95 10.19 1.36 1.66
C LEU A 95 8.79 1.07 2.23
N LEU A 96 7.76 0.94 1.38
CA LEU A 96 6.44 0.49 1.84
C LEU A 96 6.53 -0.89 2.49
N PHE A 97 7.29 -1.81 1.91
CA PHE A 97 7.32 -3.19 2.37
C PHE A 97 8.16 -3.41 3.63
N VAL A 98 9.12 -2.53 3.95
CA VAL A 98 9.97 -2.63 5.16
C VAL A 98 9.16 -2.80 6.45
N ASN A 99 8.06 -2.04 6.61
CA ASN A 99 7.21 -2.07 7.80
C ASN A 99 5.73 -2.32 7.45
N ASN A 100 5.49 -3.02 6.34
CA ASN A 100 4.15 -3.24 5.78
C ASN A 100 3.32 -1.94 5.61
N GLY A 101 3.95 -0.78 5.42
CA GLY A 101 3.28 0.51 5.27
C GLY A 101 2.37 0.91 6.43
N ARG A 102 2.59 0.35 7.62
CA ARG A 102 1.74 0.61 8.79
C ARG A 102 1.85 2.06 9.26
N LEU A 103 0.71 2.64 9.62
CA LEU A 103 0.65 3.89 10.38
C LEU A 103 0.11 3.64 11.78
N PRO A 104 0.47 4.47 12.79
CA PRO A 104 -0.17 4.42 14.10
C PRO A 104 -1.65 4.81 14.08
N THR A 105 -2.10 5.52 13.03
CA THR A 105 -3.41 6.16 12.95
C THR A 105 -4.46 5.34 12.21
N ASP A 106 -4.08 4.21 11.60
CA ASP A 106 -5.00 3.33 10.89
C ASP A 106 -4.56 1.86 10.93
N ASN A 107 -5.45 0.97 10.50
CA ASN A 107 -5.24 -0.48 10.50
C ASN A 107 -4.88 -1.04 9.11
N PHE A 108 -4.35 -0.20 8.21
CA PHE A 108 -3.96 -0.67 6.88
C PHE A 108 -2.53 -1.23 6.89
N GLU A 109 -2.35 -2.34 6.18
CA GLU A 109 -1.05 -2.98 5.98
C GLU A 109 -0.86 -3.30 4.49
N ILE A 110 0.38 -3.30 4.02
CA ILE A 110 0.72 -3.54 2.62
C ILE A 110 1.78 -4.63 2.57
N THR A 111 1.57 -5.63 1.71
CA THR A 111 2.51 -6.75 1.55
C THR A 111 2.74 -7.03 0.08
N GLU A 112 4.02 -7.19 -0.31
CA GLU A 112 4.39 -7.60 -1.66
C GLU A 112 3.96 -9.05 -1.92
N ILE A 113 3.42 -9.29 -3.12
CA ILE A 113 3.18 -10.64 -3.64
C ILE A 113 4.37 -11.00 -4.52
N ARG A 114 5.03 -12.12 -4.21
CA ARG A 114 6.13 -12.67 -5.01
C ARG A 114 5.63 -13.76 -5.93
#